data_AF-R6R4L9-F1
#
_entry.id   AF-R6R4L9-F1
#
_cell.length_a   1.000
_cell.length_b   1.000
_cell.length_c   1.000
_cell.angle_alpha   90.00
_cell.angle_beta   90.00
_cell.angle_gamma   90.00
#
_symmetry.space_group_name_H-M   'P 1'
#
loop_
_entity.id
_entity.type
_entity.pdbx_description
1 polymer ?
#
loop_
_entity_poly.entity_id
_entity_poly.type
_entity_poly.pdbx_seq_one_letter_code
_entity_poly.pdbx_strand_id
1 'polypeptide(L)'
;MCHSYTHGNVGISKYPLLHYFELNIILGSIIPHTFVMLLEHTKYKREINNVDVLKSFENDFVKLVSQYYERSKENFEAYYSYKK
;
A
#
# COMPACT_ATOMS: atom_id res chain seq x y z
N MET A 1 -0.44 -5.34 -23.20
CA MET A 1 -0.23 -6.14 -21.98
C MET A 1 -1.32 -5.84 -20.95
N CYS A 2 -2.58 -6.20 -21.23
CA CYS A 2 -3.73 -5.82 -20.39
C CYS A 2 -4.81 -6.93 -20.38
N HIS A 3 -4.38 -8.20 -20.30
CA HIS A 3 -5.29 -9.35 -20.37
C HIS A 3 -5.13 -10.32 -19.18
N SER A 4 -4.06 -10.18 -18.40
CA SER A 4 -3.79 -11.08 -17.27
C SER A 4 -4.56 -10.71 -15.99
N TYR A 5 -5.04 -9.47 -15.88
CA TYR A 5 -5.76 -9.00 -14.70
C TYR A 5 -7.27 -9.28 -14.77
N THR A 6 -7.84 -9.43 -15.97
CA THR A 6 -9.30 -9.59 -16.20
C THR A 6 -9.76 -11.04 -16.21
N HIS A 7 -8.88 -11.98 -16.55
CA HIS A 7 -9.13 -13.41 -16.41
C HIS A 7 -8.14 -13.94 -15.40
N GLY A 8 -8.62 -14.29 -14.19
CA GLY A 8 -7.80 -14.77 -13.08
C GLY A 8 -6.97 -15.98 -13.46
N ASN A 9 -5.82 -15.74 -14.08
CA ASN A 9 -4.77 -16.71 -14.21
C ASN A 9 -4.00 -16.64 -12.91
N VAL A 10 -4.21 -17.63 -12.05
CA VAL A 10 -3.47 -17.79 -10.79
C VAL A 10 -2.05 -18.26 -11.10
N GLY A 11 -1.32 -17.46 -11.88
CA GLY A 11 0.11 -17.61 -12.03
C GLY A 11 0.74 -17.22 -10.71
N ILE A 12 1.56 -18.12 -10.13
CA ILE A 12 2.35 -17.80 -8.94
C ILE A 12 3.22 -16.59 -9.30
N SER A 13 2.95 -15.44 -8.68
CA SER A 13 3.79 -14.26 -8.88
C SER A 13 5.19 -14.58 -8.39
N LYS A 14 6.20 -14.23 -9.19
CA LYS A 14 7.60 -14.40 -8.83
C LYS A 14 7.98 -13.56 -7.60
N TYR A 15 7.31 -12.42 -7.39
CA TYR A 15 7.56 -11.52 -6.27
C TYR A 15 6.25 -11.10 -5.59
N PRO A 16 5.59 -11.97 -4.80
CA PRO A 16 4.31 -11.64 -4.16
C PRO A 16 4.37 -10.36 -3.32
N LEU A 17 5.48 -10.11 -2.63
CA LEU A 17 5.73 -8.88 -1.87
C LEU A 17 5.56 -7.61 -2.72
N LEU A 18 5.95 -7.61 -4.00
CA LEU A 18 5.78 -6.46 -4.87
C LEU A 18 4.29 -6.10 -5.05
N HIS A 19 3.44 -7.11 -5.23
CA HIS A 19 1.99 -6.88 -5.35
C HIS A 19 1.38 -6.36 -4.05
N TYR A 20 1.90 -6.77 -2.89
CA TYR A 20 1.47 -6.17 -1.63
C TYR A 20 1.82 -4.68 -1.55
N PHE A 21 2.99 -4.25 -2.02
CA PHE A 21 3.29 -2.81 -2.12
C PHE A 21 2.30 -2.08 -3.03
N GLU A 22 2.01 -2.62 -4.22
CA GLU A 22 1.07 -2.03 -5.18
C GLU A 22 -0.35 -1.88 -4.58
N LEU A 23 -0.85 -2.95 -3.95
CA LEU A 23 -2.16 -2.93 -3.29
C LEU A 23 -2.21 -1.91 -2.15
N ASN A 24 -1.17 -1.83 -1.32
CA ASN A 24 -1.11 -0.86 -0.23
C ASN A 24 -1.04 0.58 -0.74
N ILE A 25 -0.38 0.85 -1.88
CA ILE A 25 -0.36 2.18 -2.50
C ILE A 25 -1.76 2.58 -2.98
N ILE A 26 -2.48 1.66 -3.64
CA ILE A 26 -3.85 1.89 -4.11
C ILE A 26 -4.78 2.15 -2.92
N LEU A 27 -4.78 1.26 -1.93
CA LEU A 27 -5.59 1.40 -0.72
C LEU A 27 -5.25 2.68 0.03
N GLY A 28 -3.97 2.98 0.17
CA GLY A 28 -3.50 4.17 0.84
C GLY A 28 -3.84 5.48 0.13
N SER A 29 -4.20 5.44 -1.15
CA SER A 29 -4.72 6.61 -1.86
C SER A 29 -6.23 6.80 -1.66
N ILE A 30 -6.99 5.74 -1.35
CA ILE A 30 -8.46 5.75 -1.24
C ILE A 30 -8.92 5.91 0.20
N ILE A 31 -8.38 5.10 1.12
CA ILE A 31 -8.79 5.05 2.52
C ILE A 31 -8.72 6.41 3.24
N PRO A 32 -7.63 7.21 3.17
CA PRO A 32 -7.59 8.49 3.88
C PRO A 32 -8.64 9.48 3.35
N HIS A 33 -8.91 9.48 2.05
CA HIS A 33 -9.97 10.29 1.47
C HIS A 33 -11.35 9.89 1.98
N THR A 34 -11.66 8.59 1.97
CA THR A 34 -12.94 8.09 2.51
C THR A 34 -13.06 8.40 4.00
N PHE A 35 -11.97 8.31 4.77
CA PHE A 35 -11.96 8.65 6.19
C PHE A 35 -12.26 10.14 6.43
N VAL A 36 -11.65 11.04 5.66
CA VAL A 36 -11.95 12.49 5.71
C VAL A 36 -13.42 12.76 5.42
N MET A 37 -13.97 12.18 4.35
CA MET A 37 -15.38 12.32 4.01
C MET A 37 -16.31 11.84 5.13
N LEU A 38 -15.95 10.74 5.80
CA LEU A 38 -16.72 10.22 6.92
C LEU A 38 -16.68 11.16 8.14
N LEU A 39 -15.53 11.74 8.45
CA LEU A 39 -15.39 12.72 9.53
C LEU A 39 -16.20 13.98 9.25
N GLU A 40 -16.17 14.48 8.02
CA GLU A 40 -16.97 15.64 7.59
C GLU A 40 -18.47 15.37 7.73
N HIS A 41 -18.92 14.18 7.33
CA HIS A 41 -20.33 13.78 7.43
C HIS A 41 -20.80 13.62 8.88
N THR A 42 -19.98 12.98 9.71
CA THR A 42 -20.35 12.61 11.08
C THR A 42 -20.02 13.69 12.12
N LYS A 43 -19.25 14.72 11.74
CA LYS A 43 -18.73 15.78 12.62
C LYS A 43 -17.89 15.28 13.80
N TYR A 44 -17.35 14.07 13.71
CA TYR A 44 -16.39 13.57 14.70
C TYR A 44 -15.03 14.25 14.53
N LYS A 45 -14.28 14.27 15.63
CA LYS A 45 -12.90 14.73 15.60
C LYS A 45 -12.01 13.73 14.85
N ARG A 46 -11.04 14.28 14.14
CA ARG A 46 -9.98 13.54 13.42
C ARG A 46 -9.06 12.75 14.34
N GLU A 47 -8.95 13.17 15.59
CA GLU A 47 -8.07 12.55 16.58
C GLU A 47 -8.71 11.31 17.19
N ILE A 48 -7.95 10.21 17.19
CA ILE A 48 -8.27 9.00 17.95
C ILE A 48 -7.24 8.91 19.05
N ASN A 49 -7.66 8.91 20.32
CA ASN A 49 -6.76 8.87 21.48
C ASN A 49 -5.66 9.96 21.45
N ASN A 50 -6.01 11.19 21.07
CA ASN A 50 -5.08 12.32 20.88
C ASN A 50 -4.01 12.10 19.80
N VAL A 51 -4.18 11.11 18.92
CA VAL A 51 -3.32 10.87 17.76
C VAL A 51 -4.03 11.35 16.51
N ASP A 52 -3.35 12.23 15.77
CA ASP A 52 -3.74 12.57 14.41
C ASP A 52 -3.41 11.39 13.47
N VAL A 53 -4.41 10.52 13.28
CA VAL A 53 -4.27 9.29 12.51
C VAL A 53 -3.93 9.56 11.05
N LEU A 54 -4.48 10.63 10.46
CA LEU A 54 -4.19 10.99 9.07
C LEU A 54 -2.75 11.47 8.91
N LYS A 55 -2.22 12.24 9.87
CA LYS A 55 -0.81 12.68 9.83
C LYS A 55 0.14 11.50 10.04
N SER A 56 -0.19 10.59 10.95
CA SER A 56 0.59 9.36 11.13
C SER A 56 0.60 8.52 9.85
N PHE A 57 -0.58 8.32 9.26
CA PHE A 57 -0.74 7.60 8.01
C PHE A 57 0.05 8.24 6.87
N GLU A 58 -0.01 9.57 6.70
CA GLU A 58 0.71 10.29 5.65
C GLU A 58 2.22 10.05 5.73
N ASN A 59 2.80 10.12 6.93
CA ASN A 59 4.23 9.86 7.14
C ASN A 59 4.61 8.43 6.74
N ASP A 60 3.79 7.44 7.07
CA ASP A 60 4.06 6.04 6.73
C ASP A 60 3.81 5.74 5.25
N PHE A 61 2.82 6.42 4.65
CA PHE A 61 2.53 6.32 3.23
C PHE A 61 3.66 6.89 2.37
N VAL A 62 4.25 8.02 2.77
CA VAL A 62 5.44 8.58 2.10
C VAL A 62 6.60 7.59 2.11
N LYS A 63 6.85 6.92 3.24
CA LYS A 63 7.89 5.88 3.34
C LYS A 63 7.58 4.69 2.42
N LEU A 64 6.34 4.21 2.41
CA LEU A 64 5.90 3.10 1.55
C LEU A 64 6.14 3.44 0.07
N VAL A 65 5.79 4.65 -0.34
CA VAL A 65 5.96 5.11 -1.73
C VAL A 65 7.44 5.24 -2.10
N SER A 66 8.28 5.81 -1.23
CA SER A 66 9.74 5.87 -1.46
C SER A 66 10.35 4.47 -1.58
N GLN A 67 10.02 3.55 -0.67
CA GLN A 67 10.47 2.15 -0.74
C GLN A 67 10.03 1.45 -2.02
N TYR A 68 8.81 1.73 -2.48
CA TYR A 68 8.35 1.22 -3.76
C TYR A 68 9.21 1.75 -4.91
N TYR A 69 9.53 3.04 -4.97
CA TYR A 69 10.37 3.59 -6.05
C TYR A 69 11.84 3.15 -5.98
N GLU A 70 12.39 2.94 -4.78
CA GLU A 70 13.77 2.51 -4.55
C GLU A 70 13.96 0.98 -4.72
N ARG A 71 12.89 0.26 -5.04
CA ARG A 71 12.93 -1.20 -5.20
C ARG A 71 13.93 -1.61 -6.29
N SER A 72 14.73 -2.63 -5.99
CA SER A 72 15.63 -3.25 -6.96
C SER A 72 15.26 -4.72 -7.16
N LYS A 73 15.44 -5.19 -8.41
CA LYS A 73 15.22 -6.60 -8.74
C LYS A 73 16.18 -7.49 -7.96
N GLU A 74 17.41 -7.02 -7.78
CA GLU A 74 18.50 -7.69 -7.06
C GLU A 74 18.13 -7.93 -5.60
N ASN A 75 17.51 -6.95 -4.92
CA ASN A 75 17.07 -7.10 -3.54
C ASN A 75 15.93 -8.11 -3.41
N PHE A 76 14.98 -8.12 -4.36
CA PHE A 76 13.93 -9.13 -4.38
C PHE A 76 14.47 -10.53 -4.64
N GLU A 77 15.35 -10.70 -5.62
CA GLU A 77 16.01 -11.99 -5.89
C GLU A 77 16.80 -12.47 -4.67
N ALA A 78 17.55 -11.58 -4.00
CA ALA A 78 18.25 -11.90 -2.74
C ALA A 78 17.29 -12.34 -1.63
N TYR A 79 16.20 -11.60 -1.41
CA TYR A 79 15.19 -11.94 -0.39
C TYR A 79 14.54 -13.30 -0.61
N TYR A 80 14.18 -13.63 -1.86
CA TYR A 80 13.50 -14.90 -2.19
C TYR A 80 14.47 -16.06 -2.37
N SER A 81 15.73 -15.82 -2.73
CA SER A 81 16.77 -16.86 -2.78
C SER A 81 17.25 -17.27 -1.39
N TYR A 82 17.33 -16.34 -0.44
CA TYR A 82 17.62 -16.65 0.96
C TYR A 82 16.51 -17.48 1.65
N LYS A 83 15.28 -17.40 1.14
CA LYS A 83 14.12 -18.13 1.66
C LYS A 83 13.92 -19.53 1.03
N LYS A 84 14.78 -19.95 0.12
CA LYS A 84 14.83 -21.33 -0.39
C LYS A 84 15.74 -22.19 0.46
#